data_AF-A0A966X3C4-F1
#
_entry.id   AF-A0A966X3C4-F1
#
_cell.length_a   1.000
_cell.length_b   1.000
_cell.length_c   1.000
_cell.angle_alpha   90.00
_cell.angle_beta   90.00
_cell.angle_gamma   90.00
#
_symmetry.space_group_name_H-M   'P 1'
#
loop_
_entity.id
_entity.type
_entity.pdbx_description
1 polymer ?
#
loop_
_entity_poly.entity_id
_entity_poly.type
_entity_poly.pdbx_seq_one_letter_code
_entity_poly.pdbx_strand_id
1 'polypeptide(L)'
;MKFSEAWLREWVSPDISTDELVAQITMAGLEVDAVTPVADAFSQVVVGEIVSTEAHPDADRLKVCTVSAGEEQFQVVCGAPNAKAGMKVPFALVGAKLADFEIKKAKLRGVESFGMLCSERELGL
;
A
#
# COMPACT_ATOMS: atom_id res chain seq x y z
N MET A 1 -19.96 0.34 -18.43
CA MET A 1 -18.50 0.22 -18.70
C MET A 1 -17.77 0.93 -17.57
N LYS A 2 -16.64 0.43 -17.07
CA LYS A 2 -15.82 1.09 -16.04
C LYS A 2 -14.41 1.36 -16.58
N PHE A 3 -13.81 2.47 -16.18
CA PHE A 3 -12.44 2.84 -16.59
C PHE A 3 -11.79 3.73 -15.53
N SER A 4 -10.46 3.85 -15.60
CA SER A 4 -9.68 4.78 -14.77
C SER A 4 -9.68 6.17 -15.41
N GLU A 5 -10.07 7.19 -14.65
CA GLU A 5 -9.97 8.58 -15.09
C GLU A 5 -8.50 8.97 -15.37
N ALA A 6 -7.56 8.50 -14.55
CA ALA A 6 -6.13 8.74 -14.77
C ALA A 6 -5.69 8.21 -16.14
N TRP A 7 -6.13 6.99 -16.51
CA TRP A 7 -5.82 6.42 -17.82
C TRP A 7 -6.49 7.21 -18.96
N LEU A 8 -7.73 7.67 -18.79
CA LEU A 8 -8.39 8.52 -19.78
C LEU A 8 -7.62 9.83 -20.01
N ARG A 9 -7.12 10.44 -18.92
CA ARG A 9 -6.37 11.70 -18.96
C ARG A 9 -5.02 11.60 -19.64
N GLU A 10 -4.42 10.40 -19.73
CA GLU A 10 -3.22 10.19 -20.56
C GLU A 10 -3.49 10.45 -22.05
N TRP A 11 -4.73 10.25 -22.51
CA TRP A 11 -5.12 10.45 -23.90
C TRP A 11 -5.73 11.84 -24.13
N VAL A 12 -6.60 12.27 -23.22
CA VAL A 12 -7.28 13.57 -23.28
C VAL A 12 -7.45 14.10 -21.86
N SER A 13 -6.68 15.13 -21.48
CA SER A 13 -6.75 15.75 -20.15
C SER A 13 -7.30 17.17 -20.24
N PRO A 14 -8.63 17.35 -20.20
CA PRO A 14 -9.21 18.69 -20.05
C PRO A 14 -8.86 19.27 -18.67
N ASP A 15 -8.65 20.59 -18.61
CA ASP A 15 -8.38 21.33 -17.37
C ASP A 15 -9.69 21.57 -16.60
N ILE A 16 -10.31 20.47 -16.18
CA ILE A 16 -11.55 20.42 -15.39
C ILE A 16 -11.42 19.36 -14.31
N SER A 17 -12.16 19.54 -13.23
CA SER A 17 -12.27 18.58 -12.13
C SER A 17 -12.97 17.28 -12.55
N THR A 18 -12.83 16.23 -11.74
CA THR A 18 -13.58 14.97 -11.90
C THR A 18 -15.09 15.20 -11.92
N ASP A 19 -15.60 16.04 -11.03
CA ASP A 19 -17.05 16.33 -10.93
C ASP A 19 -17.58 17.00 -12.20
N GLU A 20 -16.83 17.94 -12.76
CA GLU A 20 -17.17 18.60 -14.04
C GLU A 20 -17.09 17.63 -15.21
N LEU A 21 -16.07 16.76 -15.25
CA LEU A 21 -15.95 15.72 -16.27
C LEU A 21 -17.16 14.78 -16.26
N VAL A 22 -17.57 14.32 -15.07
CA VAL A 22 -18.75 13.46 -14.88
C VAL A 22 -20.02 14.13 -15.38
N ALA A 23 -20.22 15.40 -15.02
CA ALA A 23 -21.37 16.19 -15.47
C ALA A 23 -21.38 16.35 -17.00
N GLN A 24 -20.25 16.68 -17.62
CA GLN A 24 -20.17 16.85 -19.08
C GLN A 24 -20.39 15.54 -19.84
N ILE A 25 -19.82 14.44 -19.38
CA ILE A 25 -20.00 13.11 -19.97
C ILE A 25 -21.48 12.71 -19.93
N THR A 26 -22.14 12.94 -18.78
CA THR A 26 -23.59 12.68 -18.62
C THR A 26 -24.42 13.55 -19.56
N MET A 27 -24.13 14.86 -19.64
CA MET A 27 -24.84 15.78 -20.54
C MET A 27 -24.60 15.48 -22.03
N ALA A 28 -23.49 14.83 -22.37
CA ALA A 28 -23.20 14.36 -23.73
C ALA A 28 -23.93 13.04 -24.09
N GLY A 29 -24.75 12.49 -23.19
CA GLY A 29 -25.53 11.28 -23.40
C GLY A 29 -24.83 9.98 -22.94
N LEU A 30 -23.71 10.09 -22.23
CA LEU A 30 -22.99 8.96 -21.64
C LEU A 30 -23.23 9.00 -20.12
N GLU A 31 -24.28 8.37 -19.64
CA GLU A 31 -24.61 8.42 -18.20
C GLU A 31 -23.50 7.80 -17.33
N VAL A 32 -23.16 8.48 -16.24
CA VAL A 32 -22.19 8.01 -15.25
C VAL A 32 -22.92 7.52 -14.01
N ASP A 33 -23.03 6.19 -13.87
CA ASP A 33 -23.74 5.57 -12.75
C ASP A 33 -23.04 5.74 -11.39
N ALA A 34 -21.70 5.73 -11.38
CA ALA A 34 -20.92 5.76 -10.15
C ALA A 34 -19.49 6.23 -10.39
N VAL A 35 -18.94 6.89 -9.36
CA VAL A 35 -17.53 7.25 -9.24
C VAL A 35 -17.03 6.72 -7.90
N THR A 36 -15.94 5.96 -7.92
CA THR A 36 -15.35 5.37 -6.72
C THR A 36 -13.83 5.59 -6.73
N PRO A 37 -13.21 5.91 -5.57
CA PRO A 37 -11.76 5.90 -5.45
C PRO A 37 -11.16 4.55 -5.86
N VAL A 38 -9.92 4.58 -6.35
CA VAL A 38 -9.19 3.35 -6.71
C VAL A 38 -8.59 2.63 -5.50
N ALA A 39 -8.46 3.31 -4.37
CA ALA A 39 -7.93 2.78 -3.13
C ALA A 39 -8.45 3.57 -1.92
N ASP A 40 -8.30 2.99 -0.72
CA ASP A 40 -8.50 3.72 0.53
C ASP A 40 -7.39 4.74 0.78
N ALA A 41 -7.64 5.69 1.68
CA ALA A 41 -6.64 6.66 2.09
C ALA A 41 -5.59 6.00 2.99
N PHE A 42 -4.32 6.14 2.61
CA PHE A 42 -3.18 5.74 3.44
C PHE A 42 -2.03 6.76 3.32
N SER A 43 -1.10 6.74 4.28
CA SER A 43 0.06 7.64 4.33
C SER A 43 1.30 6.96 4.90
N GLN A 44 2.47 7.44 4.48
CA GLN A 44 3.79 6.91 4.87
C GLN A 44 4.01 5.42 4.53
N VAL A 45 3.38 4.97 3.44
CA VAL A 45 3.68 3.70 2.80
C VAL A 45 4.62 3.97 1.64
N VAL A 46 5.77 3.31 1.65
CA VAL A 46 6.81 3.44 0.63
C VAL A 46 7.13 2.10 -0.01
N VAL A 47 7.82 2.11 -1.14
CA VAL A 47 8.34 0.86 -1.72
C VAL A 47 9.59 0.45 -0.93
N GLY A 48 9.49 -0.65 -0.19
CA GLY A 48 10.62 -1.27 0.50
C GLY A 48 11.14 -2.50 -0.24
N GLU A 49 12.42 -2.82 -0.06
CA GLU A 49 13.03 -4.04 -0.57
C GLU A 49 13.44 -4.95 0.60
N ILE A 50 13.01 -6.21 0.57
CA ILE A 50 13.43 -7.19 1.57
C ILE A 50 14.87 -7.61 1.26
N VAL A 51 15.82 -7.20 2.10
CA VAL A 51 17.24 -7.52 1.96
C VAL A 51 17.53 -8.94 2.42
N SER A 52 16.96 -9.35 3.55
CA SER A 52 17.11 -10.69 4.11
C SER A 52 15.87 -11.14 4.87
N THR A 53 15.71 -12.44 5.02
CA THR A 53 14.63 -13.07 5.79
C THR A 53 15.16 -14.23 6.60
N GLU A 54 14.91 -14.23 7.90
CA GLU A 54 15.29 -15.29 8.83
C GLU A 54 14.04 -15.86 9.52
N ALA A 55 14.08 -17.11 9.94
CA ALA A 55 13.00 -17.69 10.73
C ALA A 55 12.96 -17.04 12.11
N HIS A 56 11.77 -16.74 12.62
CA HIS A 56 11.63 -16.17 13.96
C HIS A 56 12.01 -17.23 15.02
N PRO A 57 12.86 -16.91 16.01
CA PRO A 57 13.38 -17.89 16.97
C PRO A 57 12.26 -18.55 17.79
N ASP A 58 11.24 -17.78 18.17
CA ASP A 58 10.12 -18.24 19.01
C ASP A 58 8.78 -18.40 18.26
N ALA A 59 8.78 -18.48 16.92
CA ALA A 59 7.55 -18.69 16.14
C ALA A 59 7.77 -19.28 14.74
N ASP A 60 7.19 -20.48 14.50
CA ASP A 60 7.32 -21.20 13.23
C ASP A 60 6.68 -20.49 12.02
N ARG A 61 5.70 -19.62 12.27
CA ARG A 61 4.95 -18.91 11.20
C ARG A 61 5.44 -17.49 10.95
N LEU A 62 6.37 -16.98 11.75
CA LEU A 62 6.88 -15.63 11.62
C LEU A 62 8.29 -15.65 11.04
N LYS A 63 8.59 -14.61 10.27
CA LYS A 63 9.92 -14.35 9.73
C LYS A 63 10.39 -12.99 10.23
N VAL A 64 11.67 -12.88 10.53
CA VAL A 64 12.33 -11.60 10.81
C VAL A 64 12.95 -11.16 9.49
N CYS A 65 12.46 -10.05 8.95
CA CYS A 65 12.88 -9.51 7.66
C CYS A 65 13.66 -8.23 7.89
N THR A 66 14.78 -8.08 7.20
CA THR A 66 15.46 -6.78 7.08
C THR A 66 14.97 -6.12 5.80
N VAL A 67 14.36 -4.94 5.92
CA VAL A 67 13.74 -4.22 4.81
C VAL A 67 14.46 -2.90 4.62
N SER A 68 14.95 -2.66 3.41
CA SER A 68 15.51 -1.37 3.01
C SER A 68 14.40 -0.46 2.48
N ALA A 69 14.36 0.78 2.95
CA ALA A 69 13.44 1.81 2.47
C ALA A 69 14.23 3.08 2.11
N GLY A 70 14.96 3.02 0.99
CA GLY A 70 15.95 4.04 0.63
C GLY A 70 17.30 3.74 1.29
N GLU A 71 17.84 4.69 2.05
CA GLU A 71 19.15 4.54 2.69
C GLU A 71 19.10 3.81 4.05
N GLU A 72 17.92 3.74 4.68
CA GLU A 72 17.73 3.10 5.98
C GLU A 72 17.26 1.64 5.84
N GLN A 73 17.65 0.81 6.81
CA GLN A 73 17.21 -0.57 6.94
C GLN A 73 16.45 -0.77 8.25
N PHE A 74 15.33 -1.48 8.17
CA PHE A 74 14.42 -1.72 9.28
C PHE A 74 14.24 -3.21 9.51
N GLN A 75 14.26 -3.62 10.78
CA GLN A 75 13.84 -4.96 11.16
C GLN A 75 12.32 -5.01 11.25
N VAL A 76 11.70 -5.94 10.53
CA VAL A 76 10.24 -6.10 10.46
C VAL A 76 9.89 -7.56 10.64
N VAL A 77 8.99 -7.87 11.56
CA VAL A 77 8.46 -9.22 11.72
C VAL A 77 7.28 -9.39 10.76
N CYS A 78 7.37 -10.34 9.84
CA CYS A 78 6.34 -10.61 8.85
C CYS A 78 5.87 -12.06 8.95
N GLY A 79 4.55 -12.28 8.91
CA GLY A 79 3.94 -13.61 8.87
C GLY A 79 3.63 -14.12 7.47
N ALA A 80 3.88 -13.31 6.43
CA ALA A 80 3.47 -13.65 5.08
C ALA A 80 4.35 -14.78 4.49
N PRO A 81 3.76 -15.86 3.96
CA PRO A 81 4.53 -17.01 3.47
C PRO A 81 5.40 -16.66 2.26
N ASN A 82 4.98 -15.67 1.46
CA ASN A 82 5.68 -15.17 0.28
C ASN A 82 6.80 -14.16 0.58
N ALA A 83 6.96 -13.69 1.83
CA ALA A 83 8.07 -12.78 2.17
C ALA A 83 9.42 -13.46 1.97
N LYS A 84 10.23 -12.91 1.06
CA LYS A 84 11.53 -13.44 0.63
C LYS A 84 12.49 -12.32 0.24
N ALA A 85 13.79 -12.55 0.40
CA ALA A 85 14.83 -11.61 -0.03
C ALA A 85 14.73 -11.25 -1.53
N GLY A 86 15.05 -10.00 -1.86
CA GLY A 86 14.95 -9.40 -3.20
C GLY A 86 13.53 -8.97 -3.60
N MET A 87 12.50 -9.18 -2.76
CA MET A 87 11.15 -8.76 -3.07
C MET A 87 10.94 -7.27 -2.75
N LYS A 88 10.39 -6.52 -3.70
CA LYS A 88 9.88 -5.17 -3.47
C LYS A 88 8.43 -5.25 -2.99
N VAL A 89 8.14 -4.58 -1.89
CA VAL A 89 6.86 -4.66 -1.18
C VAL A 89 6.42 -3.28 -0.71
N PRO A 90 5.11 -3.04 -0.55
CA PRO A 90 4.64 -1.88 0.16
C PRO A 90 5.04 -1.99 1.64
N PHE A 91 5.80 -1.02 2.11
CA PHE A 91 6.31 -0.97 3.48
C PHE A 91 5.73 0.24 4.20
N ALA A 92 4.91 -0.02 5.21
CA ALA A 92 4.36 1.00 6.08
C ALA A 92 5.32 1.26 7.24
N LEU A 93 5.84 2.49 7.28
CA LEU A 93 6.77 2.95 8.32
C LEU A 93 6.05 3.13 9.67
N VAL A 94 6.82 3.21 10.76
CA VAL A 94 6.25 3.60 12.06
C VAL A 94 5.67 5.02 11.95
N GLY A 95 4.40 5.18 12.34
CA GLY A 95 3.63 6.42 12.13
C GLY A 95 2.80 6.44 10.85
N ALA A 96 2.92 5.42 9.99
CA ALA A 96 2.04 5.26 8.84
C ALA A 96 0.59 5.07 9.27
N LYS A 97 -0.32 5.71 8.53
CA LYS A 97 -1.77 5.54 8.70
C LYS A 97 -2.30 4.75 7.53
N LEU A 98 -2.86 3.60 7.82
CA LEU A 98 -3.71 2.80 6.94
C LEU A 98 -5.16 3.08 7.37
N ALA A 99 -6.14 2.93 6.47
CA ALA A 99 -7.56 3.29 6.66
C ALA A 99 -8.00 3.47 8.13
N ASP A 100 -8.06 2.36 8.89
CA ASP A 100 -8.47 2.36 10.30
C ASP A 100 -7.33 2.09 11.31
N PHE A 101 -6.07 2.02 10.86
CA PHE A 101 -4.95 1.58 11.70
C PHE A 101 -3.69 2.44 11.56
N GLU A 102 -3.06 2.76 12.69
CA GLU A 102 -1.77 3.46 12.74
C GLU A 102 -0.66 2.48 13.11
N ILE A 103 0.39 2.43 12.30
CA ILE A 103 1.56 1.58 12.52
C ILE A 103 2.38 2.11 13.69
N LYS A 104 2.61 1.26 14.69
CA LYS A 104 3.42 1.58 15.86
C LYS A 104 4.56 0.58 15.99
N LYS A 105 5.64 0.98 16.69
CA LYS A 105 6.71 0.04 17.06
C LYS A 105 6.10 -1.10 17.87
N ALA A 106 6.35 -2.33 17.44
CA ALA A 106 5.83 -3.53 18.08
C ALA A 106 6.97 -4.44 18.53
N LYS A 107 6.68 -5.30 19.51
CA LYS A 107 7.59 -6.38 19.92
C LYS A 107 6.81 -7.69 19.87
N LEU A 108 7.05 -8.48 18.82
CA LEU A 108 6.39 -9.75 18.60
C LEU A 108 7.28 -10.85 19.17
N ARG A 109 6.80 -11.55 20.21
CA ARG A 109 7.51 -12.68 20.84
C ARG A 109 9.00 -12.42 21.11
N GLY A 110 9.32 -11.23 21.61
CA GLY A 110 10.70 -10.88 21.97
C GLY A 110 11.48 -10.12 20.89
N VAL A 111 11.06 -10.17 19.62
CA VAL A 111 11.71 -9.50 18.50
C VAL A 111 11.03 -8.17 18.18
N GLU A 112 11.81 -7.10 18.05
CA GLU A 112 11.29 -5.77 17.69
C GLU A 112 10.91 -5.70 16.21
N SER A 113 9.81 -5.02 15.90
CA SER A 113 9.34 -4.75 14.54
C SER A 113 9.12 -3.25 14.36
N PHE A 114 9.79 -2.67 13.38
CA PHE A 114 9.83 -1.24 13.08
C PHE A 114 9.05 -0.89 11.83
N GLY A 115 7.82 -1.40 11.73
CA GLY A 115 6.93 -1.18 10.60
C GLY A 115 6.16 -2.45 10.25
N MET A 116 5.53 -2.44 9.08
CA MET A 116 4.72 -3.55 8.56
C MET A 116 4.85 -3.66 7.04
N LEU A 117 4.99 -4.89 6.55
CA LEU A 117 4.85 -5.18 5.11
C LEU A 117 3.35 -5.35 4.80
N CYS A 118 2.83 -4.59 3.84
CA CYS A 118 1.40 -4.54 3.57
C CYS A 118 0.98 -5.42 2.39
N SER A 119 -0.21 -5.97 2.50
CA SER A 119 -0.97 -6.61 1.42
C SER A 119 -1.88 -5.61 0.71
N GLU A 120 -2.36 -6.00 -0.46
CA GLU A 120 -3.36 -5.25 -1.25
C GLU A 120 -4.59 -4.88 -0.39
N ARG A 121 -5.12 -5.86 0.34
CA ARG A 121 -6.28 -5.67 1.23
C ARG A 121 -6.03 -4.65 2.35
N GLU A 122 -4.83 -4.59 2.91
CA GLU A 122 -4.49 -3.63 3.98
C GLU A 122 -4.31 -2.21 3.45
N LEU A 123 -4.07 -2.05 2.15
CA LEU A 123 -3.99 -0.75 1.46
C LEU A 123 -5.34 -0.33 0.87
N GLY A 124 -6.37 -1.18 0.96
CA GLY A 124 -7.67 -0.95 0.33
C GLY A 124 -7.60 -0.89 -1.19
N LEU A 125 -6.65 -1.61 -1.79
CA LEU A 125 -6.50 -1.78 -3.23
C LEU A 125 -7.41 -2.90 -3.78
#